data_AF-A0A519MEG8-F1
#
_entry.id   AF-A0A519MEG8-F1
#
_cell.length_a   1.000
_cell.length_b   1.000
_cell.length_c   1.000
_cell.angle_alpha   90.00
_cell.angle_beta   90.00
_cell.angle_gamma   90.00
#
_symmetry.space_group_name_H-M   'P 1'
#
loop_
_entity.id
_entity.type
_entity.pdbx_description
1 polymer ?
#
loop_
_entity_poly.entity_id
_entity_poly.type
_entity_poly.pdbx_seq_one_letter_code
_entity_poly.pdbx_strand_id
1 'polypeptide(L)'
;MYTDRLPEYNFVMGVESGMPADPDLLPILLKLKIKDAPWQATVIGRAEIWPVHQRVAELGGHLRTGLEDTFYLPDGTKADSNGPLIEKLARYARNAGREVASPQEARGMLGLKEVDATTAGA
;
A
#
# COMPACT_ATOMS: atom_id res chain seq x y z
N MET A 1 -12.13 -22.55 -11.18
CA MET A 1 -12.53 -21.64 -10.10
C MET A 1 -11.51 -20.51 -10.09
N TYR A 2 -11.97 -19.26 -10.18
CA TYR A 2 -11.24 -17.98 -10.23
C TYR A 2 -10.60 -17.56 -11.58
N THR A 3 -11.18 -16.47 -12.10
CA THR A 3 -10.81 -15.47 -13.14
C THR A 3 -9.52 -15.58 -13.94
N ASP A 4 -9.52 -15.06 -15.17
CA ASP A 4 -8.34 -14.88 -16.08
C ASP A 4 -7.20 -13.99 -15.52
N ARG A 5 -7.29 -13.54 -14.27
CA ARG A 5 -6.37 -12.58 -13.62
C ARG A 5 -5.91 -13.09 -12.26
N LEU A 6 -4.65 -12.79 -11.91
CA LEU A 6 -4.08 -13.08 -10.59
C LEU A 6 -4.81 -12.29 -9.49
N PRO A 7 -5.00 -12.88 -8.30
CA PRO A 7 -5.57 -12.16 -7.16
C PRO A 7 -4.59 -11.08 -6.67
N GLU A 8 -5.13 -10.08 -5.99
CA GLU A 8 -4.33 -9.06 -5.31
C GLU A 8 -4.25 -9.39 -3.83
N TYR A 9 -3.04 -9.46 -3.30
CA TYR A 9 -2.81 -9.73 -1.88
C TYR A 9 -2.80 -8.43 -1.09
N ASN A 10 -3.55 -8.38 0.02
CA ASN A 10 -3.38 -7.36 1.04
C ASN A 10 -2.91 -8.02 2.34
N PHE A 11 -1.69 -7.72 2.77
CA PHE A 11 -1.15 -8.19 4.04
C PHE A 11 -1.52 -7.18 5.14
N VAL A 12 -2.47 -7.56 6.00
CA VAL A 12 -2.90 -6.73 7.12
C VAL A 12 -2.01 -7.00 8.33
N MET A 13 -1.34 -5.96 8.84
CA MET A 13 -0.30 -6.04 9.87
C MET A 13 -0.58 -5.03 10.99
N GLY A 14 -0.22 -5.36 12.23
CA GLY A 14 -0.32 -4.46 13.39
C GLY A 14 -1.69 -4.40 14.08
N VAL A 15 -2.68 -5.18 13.61
CA VAL A 15 -3.93 -5.41 14.37
C VAL A 15 -3.63 -6.30 15.57
N GLU A 16 -4.22 -5.99 16.72
CA GLU A 16 -4.16 -6.85 17.91
C GLU A 16 -4.65 -8.26 17.56
N SER A 17 -3.95 -9.30 18.03
CA SER A 17 -4.16 -10.71 17.64
C SER A 17 -3.88 -11.05 16.16
N GLY A 18 -3.39 -10.10 15.36
CA GLY A 18 -2.96 -10.30 13.98
C GLY A 18 -1.45 -10.52 13.83
N MET A 19 -0.98 -10.46 12.59
CA MET A 19 0.45 -10.44 12.29
C MET A 19 1.08 -9.11 12.74
N PRO A 20 2.24 -9.10 13.40
CA PRO A 20 2.86 -7.85 13.86
C PRO A 20 3.30 -6.97 12.68
N ALA A 21 3.40 -5.66 12.93
CA ALA A 21 3.98 -4.70 12.00
C ALA A 21 5.52 -4.84 11.99
N ASP A 22 6.01 -5.83 11.25
CA ASP A 22 7.43 -6.18 11.15
C ASP A 22 7.88 -6.28 9.68
N PRO A 23 8.84 -5.45 9.22
CA PRO A 23 9.31 -5.48 7.84
C PRO A 23 9.99 -6.81 7.44
N ASP A 24 10.54 -7.56 8.40
CA ASP A 24 11.25 -8.81 8.13
C ASP A 24 10.31 -9.98 7.83
N LEU A 25 9.02 -9.83 8.11
CA LEU A 25 7.99 -10.80 7.71
C LEU A 25 7.63 -10.71 6.22
N LEU A 26 7.83 -9.56 5.58
CA LEU A 26 7.44 -9.36 4.18
C LEU A 26 8.13 -10.35 3.22
N PRO A 27 9.46 -10.59 3.26
CA PRO A 27 10.10 -11.60 2.42
C PRO A 27 9.56 -13.02 2.59
N ILE A 28 9.03 -13.37 3.77
CA ILE A 28 8.39 -14.66 4.02
C ILE A 28 7.04 -14.72 3.29
N LEU A 29 6.21 -13.68 3.44
CA LEU A 29 4.91 -13.58 2.77
C LEU A 29 5.05 -13.61 1.24
N LEU A 30 6.09 -12.96 0.70
CA LEU A 30 6.36 -12.97 -0.75
C LEU A 30 6.72 -14.35 -1.30
N LYS A 31 7.28 -15.25 -0.47
CA LYS A 31 7.50 -16.66 -0.84
C LYS A 31 6.22 -17.49 -0.81
N LEU A 32 5.22 -17.08 -0.02
CA LEU A 32 3.98 -17.82 0.19
C LEU A 32 2.85 -17.38 -0.75
N LYS A 33 2.83 -16.12 -1.18
CA LYS A 33 1.84 -15.64 -2.15
C LYS A 33 2.01 -16.32 -3.51
N ILE A 34 0.96 -16.31 -4.32
CA ILE A 34 1.07 -16.72 -5.72
C ILE A 34 2.13 -15.86 -6.42
N LYS A 35 3.02 -16.54 -7.17
CA LYS A 35 4.09 -15.88 -7.93
C LYS A 35 3.49 -14.81 -8.85
N ASP A 36 4.15 -13.67 -8.93
CA ASP A 36 3.77 -12.52 -9.79
C ASP A 36 2.44 -11.84 -9.43
N ALA A 37 1.66 -12.38 -8.47
CA ALA A 37 0.46 -11.71 -7.98
C ALA A 37 0.80 -10.34 -7.36
N PRO A 38 0.12 -9.25 -7.73
CA PRO A 38 0.32 -7.95 -7.12
C PRO A 38 -0.05 -7.99 -5.63
N TRP A 39 0.59 -7.12 -4.86
CA TRP A 39 0.43 -7.14 -3.41
C TRP A 39 0.63 -5.76 -2.79
N GLN A 40 0.05 -5.58 -1.61
CA GLN A 40 0.21 -4.40 -0.76
C GLN A 40 0.23 -4.82 0.71
N ALA A 41 0.51 -3.87 1.61
CA ALA A 41 0.31 -4.05 3.04
C ALA A 41 -0.54 -2.91 3.62
N THR A 42 -1.55 -3.28 4.41
CA THR A 42 -2.27 -2.38 5.31
C THR A 42 -1.64 -2.52 6.69
N VAL A 43 -1.11 -1.43 7.24
CA VAL A 43 -0.32 -1.47 8.47
C VAL A 43 -0.95 -0.54 9.51
N ILE A 44 -1.47 -1.12 10.59
CA ILE A 44 -2.18 -0.42 11.66
C ILE A 44 -1.18 -0.14 12.77
N GLY A 45 -1.11 1.12 13.25
CA GLY A 45 -0.20 1.47 14.33
C GLY A 45 0.30 2.91 14.31
N ARG A 46 1.44 3.15 14.96
CA ARG A 46 2.06 4.47 15.11
C ARG A 46 3.43 4.57 14.43
N ALA A 47 4.52 4.55 15.18
CA ALA A 47 5.86 4.75 14.67
C ALA A 47 6.40 3.51 13.94
N GLU A 48 6.01 2.34 14.44
CA GLU A 48 6.41 1.00 14.01
C GLU A 48 5.95 0.64 12.60
N ILE A 49 4.92 1.30 12.06
CA ILE A 49 4.41 1.01 10.71
C ILE A 49 5.30 1.60 9.61
N TRP A 50 6.05 2.66 9.92
CA TRP A 50 6.78 3.44 8.92
C TRP A 50 7.94 2.67 8.29
N PRO A 51 8.74 1.88 9.04
CA PRO A 51 9.69 0.93 8.45
C PRO A 51 9.03 -0.12 7.55
N VAL A 52 7.83 -0.60 7.91
CA VAL A 52 7.09 -1.58 7.09
C VAL A 52 6.73 -0.96 5.74
N HIS A 53 6.18 0.24 5.69
CA HIS A 53 5.87 0.91 4.41
C HIS A 53 7.11 1.15 3.53
N GLN A 54 8.23 1.57 4.12
CA GLN A 54 9.49 1.71 3.37
C GLN A 54 9.92 0.35 2.78
N ARG A 55 9.83 -0.73 3.56
CA ARG A 55 10.16 -2.08 3.10
C ARG A 55 9.23 -2.58 2.00
N VAL A 56 7.93 -2.26 2.08
CA VAL A 56 6.95 -2.55 1.02
C VAL A 56 7.38 -1.89 -0.29
N ALA A 57 7.80 -0.62 -0.25
CA ALA A 57 8.24 0.11 -1.43
C ALA A 57 9.45 -0.55 -2.09
N GLU A 58 10.46 -0.90 -1.30
CA GLU A 58 11.70 -1.57 -1.72
C GLU A 58 11.47 -2.96 -2.33
N LEU A 59 10.48 -3.69 -1.81
CA LEU A 59 10.14 -5.03 -2.29
C LEU A 59 9.13 -5.01 -3.47
N GLY A 60 8.81 -3.83 -4.00
CA GLY A 60 7.95 -3.68 -5.17
C GLY A 60 6.45 -3.78 -4.90
N GLY A 61 6.01 -3.76 -3.63
CA GLY A 61 4.58 -3.75 -3.28
C GLY A 61 3.91 -2.40 -3.55
N HIS A 62 2.59 -2.40 -3.65
CA HIS A 62 1.80 -1.16 -3.62
C HIS A 62 1.69 -0.63 -2.19
N LEU A 63 1.67 0.70 -2.05
CA LEU A 63 1.63 1.37 -0.76
C LEU A 63 0.21 1.83 -0.46
N ARG A 64 -0.24 1.60 0.78
CA ARG A 64 -1.53 2.05 1.30
C ARG A 64 -1.31 2.77 2.62
N THR A 65 -2.00 3.88 2.82
CA THR A 65 -2.11 4.58 4.10
C THR A 65 -3.43 5.35 4.13
N GLY A 66 -3.85 5.73 5.32
CA GLY A 66 -4.85 6.76 5.55
C GLY A 66 -5.16 6.88 7.03
N LEU A 67 -6.02 7.83 7.38
CA LEU A 67 -6.53 8.00 8.76
C LEU A 67 -7.30 6.78 9.26
N GLU A 68 -7.70 5.87 8.37
CA GLU A 68 -8.22 4.54 8.73
C GLU A 68 -7.15 3.67 9.41
N ASP A 69 -5.90 3.73 8.93
CA ASP A 69 -4.83 2.83 9.33
C ASP A 69 -3.94 3.45 10.43
N THR A 70 -3.69 4.78 10.35
CA THR A 70 -2.90 5.52 11.35
C THR A 70 -3.31 6.99 11.44
N PHE A 71 -3.16 7.57 12.64
CA PHE A 71 -3.30 9.01 12.86
C PHE A 71 -1.96 9.73 12.97
N TYR A 72 -0.82 9.05 12.92
CA TYR A 72 0.46 9.60 13.37
C TYR A 72 1.52 9.55 12.28
N LEU A 73 2.16 10.68 11.99
CA LEU A 73 3.35 10.80 11.15
C LEU A 73 4.57 10.13 11.78
N PRO A 74 5.68 9.92 11.02
CA PRO A 74 6.87 9.21 11.51
C PRO A 74 7.54 9.81 12.74
N ASP A 75 7.38 11.11 12.95
CA ASP A 75 7.89 11.83 14.12
C ASP A 75 6.95 11.76 15.33
N GLY A 76 5.82 11.05 15.20
CA GLY A 76 4.80 10.90 16.23
C GLY A 76 3.79 12.04 16.28
N THR A 77 3.89 13.06 15.41
CA THR A 77 2.87 14.11 15.31
C THR A 77 1.58 13.55 14.70
N LYS A 78 0.43 14.10 15.08
CA LYS A 78 -0.85 13.69 14.47
C LYS A 78 -0.99 14.29 13.08
N ALA A 79 -1.45 13.51 12.12
CA ALA A 79 -1.77 13.99 10.79
C ALA A 79 -3.11 14.73 10.79
N ASP A 80 -3.14 15.93 10.22
CA ASP A 80 -4.37 16.75 10.12
C ASP A 80 -5.31 16.29 8.97
N SER A 81 -4.80 15.49 8.04
CA SER A 81 -5.55 14.89 6.94
C SER A 81 -4.82 13.67 6.36
N ASN A 82 -5.40 13.03 5.35
CA ASN A 82 -4.71 11.97 4.59
C ASN A 82 -3.50 12.50 3.79
N GLY A 83 -3.48 13.79 3.42
CA GLY A 83 -2.46 14.37 2.54
C GLY A 83 -1.02 14.14 3.03
N PRO A 84 -0.67 14.54 4.26
CA PRO A 84 0.66 14.30 4.83
C PRO A 84 1.09 12.81 4.86
N LEU A 85 0.14 11.90 5.08
CA LEU A 85 0.40 10.46 5.05
C LEU A 85 0.73 9.99 3.62
N ILE A 86 -0.05 10.45 2.64
CA ILE A 86 0.16 10.14 1.21
C ILE A 86 1.49 10.70 0.71
N GLU A 87 1.84 11.93 1.09
CA GLU A 87 3.15 12.54 0.76
C GLU A 87 4.31 11.70 1.31
N LYS A 88 4.15 11.14 2.52
CA LYS A 88 5.16 10.28 3.13
C LYS A 88 5.36 8.99 2.32
N LEU A 89 4.28 8.32 1.92
CA LEU A 89 4.35 7.11 1.09
C LEU A 89 4.87 7.40 -0.32
N ALA A 90 4.47 8.51 -0.94
CA ALA A 90 4.98 8.92 -2.24
C ALA A 90 6.51 9.12 -2.21
N ARG A 91 7.04 9.68 -1.11
CA ARG A 91 8.49 9.76 -0.90
C ARG A 91 9.13 8.38 -0.75
N TYR A 92 8.51 7.43 -0.05
CA TYR A 92 9.04 6.06 0.06
C TYR A 92 9.08 5.34 -1.29
N ALA A 93 8.06 5.50 -2.14
CA ALA A 93 8.10 5.02 -3.51
C ALA A 93 9.31 5.57 -4.27
N ARG A 94 9.53 6.90 -4.21
CA ARG A 94 10.67 7.56 -4.87
C ARG A 94 12.02 7.13 -4.29
N ASN A 95 12.13 6.96 -2.97
CA ASN A 95 13.34 6.43 -2.33
C ASN A 95 13.69 5.02 -2.83
N ALA A 96 12.69 4.22 -3.19
CA ALA A 96 12.87 2.90 -3.79
C ALA A 96 13.08 2.94 -5.32
N GLY A 97 13.26 4.13 -5.91
CA GLY A 97 13.46 4.31 -7.36
C GLY A 97 12.20 4.12 -8.20
N ARG A 98 11.01 4.33 -7.61
CA ARG A 98 9.71 4.17 -8.27
C ARG A 98 8.92 5.48 -8.27
N GLU A 99 8.01 5.64 -9.22
CA GLU A 99 7.07 6.76 -9.27
C GLU A 99 5.65 6.34 -8.86
N VAL A 100 4.83 7.34 -8.48
CA VAL A 100 3.42 7.13 -8.12
C VAL A 100 2.57 7.08 -9.39
N ALA A 101 1.81 6.00 -9.54
CA ALA A 101 0.88 5.86 -10.66
C ALA A 101 -0.27 6.88 -10.57
N SER A 102 -0.60 7.47 -11.71
CA SER A 102 -1.86 8.18 -11.91
C SER A 102 -3.05 7.22 -11.79
N PRO A 103 -4.28 7.73 -11.56
CA PRO A 103 -5.47 6.89 -11.55
C PRO A 103 -5.66 6.08 -12.84
N GLN A 104 -5.28 6.64 -14.00
CA GLN A 104 -5.37 5.95 -15.29
C GLN A 104 -4.39 4.77 -15.37
N GLU A 105 -3.14 4.97 -14.97
CA GLU A 105 -2.13 3.91 -14.90
C GLU A 105 -2.55 2.82 -13.91
N ALA A 106 -3.05 3.21 -12.73
CA ALA A 106 -3.56 2.28 -11.73
C ALA A 106 -4.71 1.43 -12.29
N ARG A 107 -5.64 2.00 -13.06
CA ARG A 107 -6.70 1.21 -13.73
C ARG A 107 -6.14 0.18 -14.68
N GLY A 108 -5.14 0.54 -15.50
CA GLY A 108 -4.45 -0.39 -16.38
C GLY A 108 -3.78 -1.53 -15.61
N MET A 109 -3.04 -1.21 -14.53
CA MET A 109 -2.43 -2.21 -13.65
C MET A 109 -3.47 -3.13 -12.99
N LEU A 110 -4.62 -2.57 -12.61
CA LEU A 110 -5.69 -3.27 -11.92
C LEU A 110 -6.69 -3.96 -12.86
N GLY A 111 -6.53 -3.84 -14.18
CA GLY A 111 -7.46 -4.38 -15.16
C GLY A 111 -8.88 -3.83 -15.00
N LEU A 112 -9.01 -2.61 -14.46
CA LEU A 112 -10.28 -1.94 -14.26
C LEU A 112 -10.70 -1.26 -15.57
N LYS A 113 -12.02 -1.20 -15.79
CA LYS A 113 -12.58 -0.44 -16.93
C LYS A 113 -12.15 1.03 -16.82
N GLU A 114 -11.89 1.63 -17.98
CA GLU A 114 -11.73 3.08 -18.07
C GLU A 114 -13.03 3.77 -17.67
N VAL A 115 -12.90 4.96 -17.07
CA VAL A 115 -14.05 5.78 -16.73
C VAL A 115 -14.24 6.76 -17.87
N ASP A 116 -15.39 6.70 -18.54
CA ASP A 116 -15.75 7.69 -19.56
C ASP A 116 -15.77 9.09 -18.92
N ALA A 117 -15.06 10.02 -19.54
CA ALA A 117 -14.88 11.39 -19.05
C ALA A 117 -16.20 12.16 -18.81
N THR A 118 -17.32 11.68 -19.36
CA THR A 118 -18.67 12.23 -19.18
C THR A 118 -19.33 11.89 -17.84
N THR A 119 -18.82 10.92 -17.08
CA THR A 119 -19.38 10.52 -15.78
C THR A 119 -18.59 11.04 -14.57
N ALA A 120 -17.43 11.66 -14.79
CA ALA A 120 -16.55 12.14 -13.71
C ALA A 120 -16.90 13.56 -13.19
N GLY A 121 -17.97 14.18 -13.70
CA GLY A 121 -18.36 15.56 -13.39
C GLY A 121 -19.80 15.75 -12.89
N ALA A 122 -20.45 14.70 -12.40
CA ALA A 122 -21.77 14.76 -11.78
C ALA A 122 -21.71 14.51 -10.27
#